data_AF-A0A357CH03-F1
#
_entry.id   AF-A0A357CH03-F1
#
_cell.length_a   1.000
_cell.length_b   1.000
_cell.length_c   1.000
_cell.angle_alpha   90.00
_cell.angle_beta   90.00
_cell.angle_gamma   90.00
#
_symmetry.space_group_name_H-M   'P 1'
#
loop_
_entity.id
_entity.type
_entity.pdbx_description
1 polymer ?
#
loop_
_entity_poly.entity_id
_entity_poly.type
_entity_poly.pdbx_seq_one_letter_code
_entity_poly.pdbx_strand_id
1 'polypeptide(L)'
;MGDWLLNLPVVWMAFVVFAGTYFVAAVVHFAVTRLAVNDRARAFKGLSPGMLPPLGIIFGLLVGFIAAQVWSDFEKAKVAVVTEASALRAFNLLAGKFPAEQESQLRSLVGQHIDDAVNREWPEMARQRASFASLPVKLIEALNSALALTPVDEGQKLAQREMVDALERAL
;
A
#
# COMPACT_ATOMS: atom_id res chain seq x y z
N MET A 1 -3.79 -15.56 3.06
CA MET A 1 -4.77 -16.28 2.20
C MET A 1 -5.54 -15.33 1.25
N GLY A 2 -5.16 -14.05 1.10
CA GLY A 2 -5.92 -13.05 0.31
C GLY A 2 -5.35 -12.75 -1.09
N ASP A 3 -4.10 -13.11 -1.38
CA ASP A 3 -3.39 -12.62 -2.57
C ASP A 3 -3.90 -13.21 -3.89
N TRP A 4 -4.67 -14.30 -3.84
CA TRP A 4 -5.28 -14.91 -5.03
C TRP A 4 -6.27 -13.97 -5.71
N LEU A 5 -7.07 -13.23 -4.93
CA LEU A 5 -8.07 -12.31 -5.49
C LEU A 5 -7.41 -11.13 -6.21
N LEU A 6 -6.34 -10.60 -5.61
CA LEU A 6 -5.61 -9.43 -6.10
C LEU A 6 -4.68 -9.75 -7.28
N ASN A 7 -4.23 -11.00 -7.43
CA ASN A 7 -3.40 -11.44 -8.55
C ASN A 7 -4.21 -11.82 -9.82
N LEU A 8 -5.55 -11.79 -9.77
CA LEU A 8 -6.38 -12.07 -10.94
C LEU A 8 -6.35 -10.89 -11.93
N PRO A 9 -6.45 -11.16 -13.24
CA PRO A 9 -6.73 -10.13 -14.22
C PRO A 9 -7.98 -9.34 -13.84
N VAL A 10 -7.98 -8.03 -14.10
CA VAL A 10 -9.04 -7.09 -13.69
C VAL A 10 -10.44 -7.59 -14.06
N VAL A 11 -10.59 -8.20 -15.23
CA VAL A 11 -11.87 -8.76 -15.71
C VAL A 11 -12.36 -9.91 -14.83
N TRP A 12 -11.46 -10.83 -14.46
CA TRP A 12 -11.81 -11.97 -13.61
C TRP A 12 -12.07 -11.54 -12.18
N MET A 13 -11.31 -10.59 -11.66
CA MET A 13 -11.57 -9.99 -10.36
C MET A 13 -12.97 -9.35 -10.31
N ALA A 14 -13.32 -8.56 -11.34
CA ALA A 14 -14.66 -7.98 -11.46
C ALA A 14 -15.74 -9.07 -11.50
N PHE A 15 -15.56 -10.10 -12.33
CA PHE A 15 -16.50 -11.22 -12.41
C PHE A 15 -16.70 -11.91 -11.05
N VAL A 16 -15.63 -12.23 -10.32
CA VAL A 16 -15.70 -12.87 -9.00
C VAL A 16 -16.43 -11.98 -7.99
N VAL A 17 -16.12 -10.68 -7.96
CA VAL A 17 -16.76 -9.72 -7.04
C VAL A 17 -18.24 -9.57 -7.34
N PHE A 18 -18.61 -9.37 -8.61
CA PHE A 18 -20.01 -9.27 -9.01
C PHE A 18 -20.77 -10.57 -8.77
N ALA A 19 -20.23 -11.71 -9.21
CA ALA A 19 -20.85 -13.02 -9.02
C ALA A 19 -21.06 -13.32 -7.53
N GLY A 20 -20.07 -13.05 -6.69
CA GLY A 20 -20.18 -13.21 -5.23
C GLY A 20 -21.25 -12.30 -4.63
N THR A 21 -21.30 -11.03 -5.04
CA THR A 21 -22.31 -10.07 -4.56
C THR A 21 -23.72 -10.50 -4.96
N TYR A 22 -23.92 -10.88 -6.23
CA TYR A 22 -25.21 -11.38 -6.73
C TYR A 22 -25.61 -12.69 -6.07
N PHE A 23 -24.65 -13.58 -5.80
CA PHE A 23 -24.91 -14.83 -5.10
C PHE A 23 -25.38 -14.58 -3.66
N VAL A 24 -24.71 -13.69 -2.92
CA VAL A 24 -25.14 -13.30 -1.56
C VAL A 24 -26.53 -12.66 -1.61
N ALA A 25 -26.79 -11.77 -2.56
CA ALA A 25 -28.11 -11.17 -2.74
C ALA A 25 -29.20 -12.22 -3.03
N ALA A 26 -28.90 -13.21 -3.89
CA ALA A 26 -29.79 -14.31 -4.20
C ALA A 26 -30.06 -15.20 -2.99
N VAL A 27 -29.03 -15.51 -2.19
CA VAL A 27 -29.16 -16.29 -0.94
C VAL A 27 -30.02 -15.53 0.08
N VAL A 28 -29.78 -14.23 0.27
CA VAL A 28 -30.60 -13.39 1.16
C VAL A 28 -32.05 -13.36 0.68
N HIS A 29 -32.27 -13.12 -0.61
CA HIS A 29 -33.61 -13.11 -1.19
C HIS A 29 -34.31 -14.47 -1.04
N PHE A 30 -33.62 -15.57 -1.32
CA PHE A 30 -34.15 -16.91 -1.16
C PHE A 30 -34.45 -17.23 0.31
N ALA A 31 -33.58 -16.86 1.24
CA ALA A 31 -33.80 -17.03 2.67
C ALA A 31 -35.01 -16.24 3.15
N VAL A 32 -35.12 -14.96 2.76
CA VAL A 32 -36.26 -14.09 3.10
C VAL A 32 -37.56 -14.67 2.55
N THR A 33 -37.59 -15.05 1.28
CA THR A 33 -38.79 -15.62 0.64
C THR A 33 -39.19 -16.97 1.25
N ARG A 34 -38.23 -17.86 1.54
CA ARG A 34 -38.49 -19.12 2.28
C ARG A 34 -39.04 -18.89 3.69
N LEU A 35 -38.46 -17.94 4.44
CA LEU A 35 -38.90 -17.64 5.81
C LEU A 35 -40.25 -16.92 5.86
N ALA A 36 -40.59 -16.16 4.81
CA ALA A 36 -41.85 -15.44 4.67
C ALA A 36 -43.07 -16.31 4.31
N VAL A 37 -42.89 -17.61 4.03
CA VAL A 37 -43.98 -18.53 3.67
C VAL A 37 -44.61 -19.23 4.90
N ASN A 38 -43.89 -19.34 6.02
CA ASN A 38 -44.40 -19.98 7.25
C ASN A 38 -45.06 -18.96 8.20
N ASP A 39 -45.65 -19.40 9.32
CA ASP A 39 -46.28 -18.55 10.37
C ASP A 39 -45.37 -17.40 10.91
N ARG A 40 -44.05 -17.43 10.62
CA ARG A 40 -43.10 -16.33 10.85
C ARG A 40 -43.31 -15.11 9.94
N ALA A 41 -44.12 -15.23 8.89
CA ALA A 41 -44.59 -14.11 8.07
C ALA A 41 -45.29 -13.04 8.92
N ARG A 42 -45.94 -13.44 10.03
CA ARG A 42 -46.54 -12.51 11.00
C ARG A 42 -45.48 -11.69 11.76
N ALA A 43 -44.32 -12.26 12.08
CA ALA A 43 -43.21 -11.55 12.70
C ALA A 43 -42.53 -10.56 11.73
N PHE A 44 -42.38 -10.95 10.46
CA PHE A 44 -41.90 -10.04 9.40
C PHE A 44 -42.91 -8.93 9.06
N LYS A 45 -44.23 -9.19 9.14
CA LYS A 45 -45.26 -8.15 9.07
C LYS A 45 -45.21 -7.16 10.25
N GLY A 46 -44.64 -7.56 11.38
CA GLY A 46 -44.39 -6.70 12.54
C GLY A 46 -43.19 -5.75 12.37
N LEU A 47 -42.25 -6.09 11.48
CA LEU A 47 -41.23 -5.15 11.01
C LEU A 47 -41.90 -4.21 10.00
N SER A 48 -42.24 -3.00 10.45
CA SER A 48 -42.77 -1.97 9.56
C SER A 48 -41.79 -1.75 8.39
N PRO A 49 -42.26 -1.74 7.13
CA PRO A 49 -41.44 -1.38 5.98
C PRO A 49 -40.68 -0.05 6.15
N GLY A 50 -41.13 0.83 7.05
CA GLY A 50 -40.47 2.08 7.40
C GLY A 50 -39.17 1.94 8.23
N MET A 51 -38.85 0.75 8.78
CA MET A 51 -37.61 0.52 9.53
C MET A 51 -36.42 0.09 8.64
N LEU A 52 -36.70 -0.38 7.42
CA LEU A 52 -35.65 -0.81 6.48
C LEU A 52 -34.82 0.37 5.91
N PRO A 53 -35.42 1.52 5.52
CA PRO A 53 -34.64 2.62 4.96
C PRO A 53 -33.59 3.19 5.93
N PRO A 54 -33.89 3.48 7.22
CA PRO A 54 -32.87 3.94 8.16
C PRO A 54 -31.71 2.95 8.33
N LEU A 55 -32.00 1.65 8.38
CA LEU A 55 -30.97 0.62 8.50
C LEU A 55 -30.07 0.56 7.26
N GLY A 56 -30.66 0.67 6.06
CA GLY A 56 -29.93 0.76 4.80
C GLY A 56 -29.04 2.00 4.73
N ILE A 57 -29.51 3.14 5.25
CA ILE A 57 -28.73 4.38 5.33
C ILE A 57 -27.50 4.19 6.24
N ILE A 58 -27.69 3.63 7.44
CA ILE A 58 -26.59 3.38 8.38
C ILE A 58 -25.56 2.42 7.76
N PHE A 59 -26.01 1.34 7.14
CA PHE A 59 -25.14 0.40 6.45
C PHE A 59 -24.37 1.07 5.30
N GLY A 60 -25.05 1.83 4.45
CA GLY A 60 -24.43 2.55 3.33
C GLY A 60 -23.39 3.56 3.80
N LEU A 61 -23.67 4.30 4.87
CA LEU A 61 -22.72 5.22 5.50
C LEU A 61 -21.49 4.49 6.03
N LEU A 62 -21.68 3.37 6.74
CA LEU A 62 -20.59 2.57 7.27
C LEU A 62 -19.66 2.07 6.14
N VAL A 63 -20.25 1.49 5.10
CA VAL A 63 -19.48 1.01 3.93
C VAL A 63 -18.76 2.16 3.23
N GLY A 64 -19.43 3.31 3.06
CA GLY A 64 -18.84 4.50 2.46
C GLY A 64 -17.62 5.01 3.23
N PHE A 65 -17.70 5.08 4.56
CA PHE A 65 -16.57 5.52 5.39
C PHE A 65 -15.40 4.53 5.37
N ILE A 66 -15.68 3.23 5.43
CA ILE A 66 -14.63 2.20 5.33
C ILE A 66 -13.93 2.30 3.96
N ALA A 67 -14.70 2.42 2.87
CA ALA A 67 -14.15 2.54 1.53
C ALA A 67 -13.31 3.82 1.37
N ALA A 68 -13.78 4.96 1.87
CA ALA A 68 -13.05 6.21 1.83
C ALA A 68 -11.72 6.13 2.58
N GLN A 69 -11.70 5.49 3.75
CA GLN A 69 -10.49 5.29 4.53
C GLN A 69 -9.48 4.41 3.78
N VAL A 70 -9.91 3.25 3.26
CA VAL A 70 -9.05 2.35 2.50
C VAL A 70 -8.46 3.05 1.26
N TRP A 71 -9.26 3.84 0.56
CA TRP A 71 -8.78 4.60 -0.60
C TRP A 71 -7.74 5.66 -0.21
N SER A 72 -7.99 6.38 0.88
CA SER A 72 -7.04 7.37 1.41
C SER A 72 -5.72 6.73 1.80
N ASP A 73 -5.75 5.58 2.46
CA ASP A 73 -4.54 4.88 2.90
C ASP A 73 -3.75 4.32 1.71
N PHE A 74 -4.45 3.82 0.67
CA PHE A 74 -3.81 3.42 -0.58
C PHE A 74 -3.09 4.59 -1.28
N GLU A 75 -3.73 5.75 -1.39
CA GLU A 75 -3.10 6.93 -1.99
C GLU A 75 -1.89 7.42 -1.18
N LYS A 76 -1.96 7.40 0.17
CA LYS A 76 -0.80 7.73 1.01
C LYS A 76 0.36 6.77 0.78
N ALA A 77 0.09 5.46 0.73
CA ALA A 77 1.12 4.45 0.46
C ALA A 77 1.76 4.66 -0.92
N LYS A 78 0.96 4.95 -1.94
CA LYS A 78 1.44 5.26 -3.28
C LYS A 78 2.32 6.51 -3.30
N VAL A 79 1.90 7.58 -2.62
CA VAL A 79 2.69 8.82 -2.51
C VAL A 79 4.02 8.55 -1.80
N ALA A 80 4.04 7.76 -0.72
CA ALA A 80 5.26 7.39 -0.02
C ALA A 80 6.24 6.65 -0.95
N VAL A 81 5.80 5.59 -1.64
CA VAL A 81 6.64 4.82 -2.57
C VAL A 81 7.18 5.67 -3.71
N VAL A 82 6.34 6.55 -4.29
CA VAL A 82 6.79 7.47 -5.37
C VAL A 82 7.81 8.48 -4.85
N THR A 83 7.66 8.95 -3.61
CA THR A 83 8.58 9.90 -2.98
C THR A 83 9.94 9.25 -2.73
N GLU A 84 9.96 8.05 -2.14
CA GLU A 84 11.17 7.25 -1.92
C GLU A 84 11.88 6.96 -3.26
N ALA A 85 11.15 6.45 -4.25
CA ALA A 85 11.72 6.13 -5.56
C ALA A 85 12.33 7.37 -6.25
N SER A 86 11.69 8.53 -6.10
CA SER A 86 12.18 9.80 -6.66
C SER A 86 13.46 10.28 -5.95
N ALA A 87 13.51 10.14 -4.63
CA ALA A 87 14.68 10.45 -3.82
C ALA A 87 15.88 9.54 -4.15
N LEU A 88 15.67 8.21 -4.22
CA LEU A 88 16.70 7.26 -4.61
C LEU A 88 17.20 7.50 -6.04
N ARG A 89 16.32 7.91 -6.95
CA ARG A 89 16.72 8.33 -8.30
C ARG A 89 17.60 9.58 -8.27
N ALA A 90 17.23 10.60 -7.49
CA ALA A 90 18.04 11.82 -7.35
C ALA A 90 19.44 11.48 -6.80
N PHE A 91 19.51 10.68 -5.73
CA PHE A 91 20.76 10.18 -5.16
C PHE A 91 21.63 9.49 -6.21
N ASN A 92 21.06 8.58 -7.01
CA ASN A 92 21.79 7.87 -8.08
C ASN A 92 22.30 8.79 -9.20
N LEU A 93 21.61 9.91 -9.49
CA LEU A 93 22.07 10.91 -10.44
C LEU A 93 23.24 11.73 -9.87
N LEU A 94 23.19 12.07 -8.57
CA LEU A 94 24.21 12.82 -7.86
C LEU A 94 25.48 11.99 -7.60
N ALA A 95 25.32 10.68 -7.36
CA ALA A 95 26.44 9.75 -7.19
C ALA A 95 27.40 9.72 -8.40
N GLY A 96 26.89 9.99 -9.61
CA GLY A 96 27.71 10.09 -10.83
C GLY A 96 28.66 11.29 -10.87
N LYS A 97 28.63 12.18 -9.87
CA LYS A 97 29.60 13.29 -9.71
C LYS A 97 30.83 12.91 -8.88
N PHE A 98 30.82 11.72 -8.27
CA PHE A 98 31.95 11.19 -7.50
C PHE A 98 32.84 10.28 -8.37
N PRO A 99 34.10 10.01 -7.98
CA PRO A 99 34.95 9.09 -8.72
C PRO A 99 34.34 7.68 -8.79
N ALA A 100 34.69 6.94 -9.86
CA ALA A 100 34.02 5.68 -10.23
C ALA A 100 33.98 4.62 -9.10
N GLU A 101 35.00 4.61 -8.24
CA GLU A 101 35.08 3.68 -7.11
C GLU A 101 34.00 3.99 -6.05
N GLN A 102 33.83 5.26 -5.66
CA GLN A 102 32.77 5.67 -4.74
C GLN A 102 31.38 5.63 -5.38
N GLU A 103 31.25 5.98 -6.66
CA GLU A 103 29.98 5.87 -7.39
C GLU A 103 29.45 4.43 -7.38
N SER A 104 30.31 3.45 -7.68
CA SER A 104 29.92 2.04 -7.74
C SER A 104 29.45 1.52 -6.37
N GLN A 105 30.11 1.94 -5.29
CA GLN A 105 29.76 1.58 -3.92
C GLN A 105 28.39 2.16 -3.52
N LEU A 106 28.14 3.45 -3.80
CA LEU A 106 26.88 4.12 -3.47
C LEU A 106 25.71 3.54 -4.27
N ARG A 107 25.90 3.27 -5.56
CA ARG A 107 24.88 2.62 -6.41
C ARG A 107 24.58 1.19 -5.94
N SER A 108 25.60 0.43 -5.53
CA SER A 108 25.42 -0.92 -4.99
C SER A 108 24.59 -0.91 -3.71
N LEU A 109 24.84 0.02 -2.78
CA LEU A 109 24.07 0.12 -1.54
C LEU A 109 22.58 0.42 -1.80
N VAL A 110 22.29 1.36 -2.70
CA VAL A 110 20.91 1.68 -3.11
C VAL A 110 20.25 0.51 -3.84
N GLY A 111 20.97 -0.15 -4.75
CA GLY A 111 20.46 -1.32 -5.47
C GLY A 111 20.09 -2.45 -4.52
N GLN A 112 20.93 -2.73 -3.52
CA GLN A 112 20.65 -3.73 -2.50
C GLN A 112 19.47 -3.37 -1.59
N HIS A 113 19.26 -2.08 -1.27
CA HIS A 113 18.07 -1.64 -0.56
C HIS A 113 16.80 -1.90 -1.37
N ILE A 114 16.81 -1.54 -2.66
CA ILE A 114 15.67 -1.79 -3.56
C ILE A 114 15.39 -3.29 -3.68
N ASP A 115 16.44 -4.11 -3.83
CA ASP A 115 16.29 -5.58 -3.91
C ASP A 115 15.71 -6.17 -2.62
N ASP A 116 16.15 -5.70 -1.45
CA ASP A 116 15.60 -6.16 -0.17
C ASP A 116 14.14 -5.69 0.02
N ALA A 117 13.81 -4.45 -0.37
CA ALA A 117 12.45 -3.93 -0.28
C ALA A 117 11.48 -4.74 -1.16
N VAL A 118 11.84 -4.97 -2.42
CA VAL A 118 10.98 -5.68 -3.39
C VAL A 118 10.88 -7.17 -3.09
N ASN A 119 11.99 -7.83 -2.74
CA ASN A 119 12.01 -9.29 -2.62
C ASN A 119 11.71 -9.81 -1.21
N ARG A 120 11.81 -8.96 -0.17
CA ARG A 120 11.56 -9.37 1.23
C ARG A 120 10.50 -8.53 1.91
N GLU A 121 10.66 -7.21 1.90
CA GLU A 121 9.79 -6.34 2.70
C GLU A 121 8.35 -6.34 2.18
N TRP A 122 8.12 -6.06 0.89
CA TRP A 122 6.77 -6.01 0.32
C TRP A 122 6.04 -7.36 0.40
N PRO A 123 6.67 -8.52 0.12
CA PRO A 123 6.04 -9.82 0.33
C PRO A 123 5.66 -10.09 1.80
N GLU A 124 6.48 -9.68 2.76
CA GLU A 124 6.16 -9.84 4.18
C GLU A 124 5.08 -8.84 4.64
N MET A 125 5.04 -7.63 4.09
CA MET A 125 3.92 -6.67 4.26
C MET A 125 2.60 -7.25 3.73
N ALA A 126 2.61 -7.84 2.53
CA ALA A 126 1.43 -8.50 1.95
C ALA A 126 0.92 -9.65 2.83
N ARG A 127 1.83 -10.37 3.49
CA ARG A 127 1.51 -11.44 4.44
C ARG A 127 1.12 -10.93 5.83
N GLN A 128 1.06 -9.61 6.05
CA GLN A 128 0.83 -8.97 7.35
C GLN A 128 1.86 -9.39 8.41
N ARG A 129 3.06 -9.75 7.99
CA ARG A 129 4.19 -10.19 8.83
C ARG A 129 5.32 -9.18 8.88
N ALA A 130 5.17 -8.04 8.23
CA ALA A 130 6.12 -6.94 8.36
C ALA A 130 6.22 -6.51 9.83
N SER A 131 7.38 -6.78 10.44
CA SER A 131 7.75 -6.18 11.71
C SER A 131 8.31 -4.79 11.44
N PHE A 132 8.02 -3.81 12.31
CA PHE A 132 8.69 -2.50 12.37
C PHE A 132 10.24 -2.58 12.54
N ALA A 133 10.82 -3.79 12.54
CA ALA A 133 12.25 -4.04 12.59
C ALA A 133 12.96 -3.97 11.22
N SER A 134 12.23 -3.79 10.09
CA SER A 134 12.85 -3.35 8.83
C SER A 134 13.13 -1.84 8.86
N LEU A 135 13.85 -1.37 9.89
CA LEU A 135 14.58 -0.11 9.73
C LEU A 135 15.42 -0.27 8.46
N PRO A 136 15.45 0.69 7.54
CA PRO A 136 16.22 0.55 6.30
C PRO A 136 17.69 0.75 6.64
N VAL A 137 18.30 -0.26 7.28
CA VAL A 137 19.68 -0.30 7.77
C VAL A 137 20.62 0.05 6.62
N LYS A 138 20.29 -0.37 5.39
CA LYS A 138 21.04 -0.05 4.19
C LYS A 138 20.93 1.42 3.75
N LEU A 139 19.79 2.09 3.94
CA LEU A 139 19.72 3.55 3.76
C LEU A 139 20.55 4.28 4.81
N ILE A 140 20.53 3.81 6.06
CA ILE A 140 21.33 4.40 7.14
C ILE A 140 22.83 4.22 6.84
N GLU A 141 23.24 3.07 6.32
CA GLU A 141 24.61 2.82 5.85
C GLU A 141 24.97 3.69 4.63
N ALA A 142 24.04 3.88 3.68
CA ALA A 142 24.23 4.77 2.55
C ALA A 142 24.37 6.24 2.99
N LEU A 143 23.59 6.66 3.98
CA LEU A 143 23.67 7.99 4.59
C LEU A 143 25.02 8.20 5.28
N ASN A 144 25.44 7.24 6.11
CA ASN A 144 26.75 7.27 6.78
C ASN A 144 27.91 7.28 5.78
N SER A 145 27.79 6.51 4.69
CA SER A 145 28.79 6.48 3.62
C SER A 145 28.84 7.81 2.85
N ALA A 146 27.69 8.43 2.57
CA ALA A 146 27.61 9.74 1.93
C ALA A 146 28.19 10.85 2.82
N LEU A 147 27.97 10.79 4.13
CA LEU A 147 28.54 11.72 5.12
C LEU A 147 30.04 11.52 5.33
N ALA A 148 30.55 10.30 5.14
CA ALA A 148 31.98 9.99 5.26
C ALA A 148 32.82 10.41 4.04
N LEU A 149 32.17 10.80 2.92
CA LEU A 149 32.88 11.33 1.75
C LEU A 149 33.51 12.69 2.10
N THR A 150 34.80 12.85 1.82
CA THR A 150 35.49 14.15 1.87
C THR A 150 35.32 14.85 0.52
N PRO A 151 34.42 15.84 0.38
CA PRO A 151 34.23 16.55 -0.88
C PRO A 151 35.45 17.40 -1.21
N VAL A 152 35.96 17.27 -2.44
CA VAL A 152 37.17 17.96 -2.92
C VAL A 152 36.82 19.30 -3.59
N ASP A 153 35.63 19.39 -4.19
CA ASP A 153 35.15 20.56 -4.95
C ASP A 153 33.82 21.14 -4.40
N GLU A 154 33.51 22.41 -4.69
CA GLU A 154 32.23 23.04 -4.31
C GLU A 154 31.03 22.32 -4.92
N GLY A 155 31.15 21.82 -6.16
CA GLY A 155 30.11 21.02 -6.79
C GLY A 155 29.85 19.69 -6.07
N GLN A 156 30.87 19.12 -5.42
CA GLN A 156 30.77 17.89 -4.64
C GLN A 156 30.18 18.15 -3.24
N LYS A 157 30.47 19.31 -2.62
CA LYS A 157 29.82 19.73 -1.37
C LYS A 157 28.32 19.91 -1.55
N LEU A 158 27.91 20.59 -2.63
CA LEU A 158 26.50 20.77 -2.95
C LEU A 158 25.82 19.42 -3.25
N ALA A 159 26.51 18.54 -3.98
CA ALA A 159 25.98 17.22 -4.29
C ALA A 159 25.79 16.34 -3.04
N GLN A 160 26.75 16.35 -2.11
CA GLN A 160 26.66 15.63 -0.84
C GLN A 160 25.47 16.11 -0.02
N ARG A 161 25.26 17.43 0.08
CA ARG A 161 24.11 17.99 0.81
C ARG A 161 22.78 17.54 0.21
N GLU A 162 22.65 17.62 -1.12
CA GLU A 162 21.42 17.19 -1.80
C GLU A 162 21.19 15.67 -1.69
N MET A 163 22.26 14.88 -1.62
CA MET A 163 22.18 13.42 -1.40
C MET A 163 21.69 13.07 0.01
N VAL A 164 22.13 13.82 1.03
CA VAL A 164 21.66 13.67 2.41
C VAL A 164 20.19 14.06 2.50
N ASP A 165 19.80 15.22 1.96
CA ASP A 165 18.41 15.68 1.94
C ASP A 165 17.50 14.70 1.17
N ALA A 166 18.00 14.08 0.10
CA ALA A 166 17.27 13.05 -0.63
C ALA A 166 17.08 11.78 0.21
N LEU A 167 18.12 11.29 0.89
CA LEU A 167 18.01 10.11 1.75
C LEU A 167 17.09 10.35 2.96
N GLU A 168 17.09 11.55 3.53
CA GLU A 168 16.14 11.93 4.60
C GLU A 168 14.69 11.92 4.14
N ARG A 169 14.41 12.31 2.88
CA ARG A 169 13.05 12.23 2.30
C ARG A 169 12.60 10.82 1.95
N ALA A 170 13.54 9.88 1.87
CA ALA A 170 13.29 8.48 1.56
C ALA A 170 13.04 7.62 2.82
N LEU A 171 13.40 8.12 4.00
CA LEU A 171 13.11 7.54 5.32
C LEU A 171 11.70 7.92 5.80
#